data_AF-A0A1G9TY66-F1
#
_entry.id   AF-A0A1G9TY66-F1
#
_cell.length_a   1.000
_cell.length_b   1.000
_cell.length_c   1.000
_cell.angle_alpha   90.00
_cell.angle_beta   90.00
_cell.angle_gamma   90.00
#
_symmetry.space_group_name_H-M   'P 1'
#
loop_
_entity.id
_entity.type
_entity.pdbx_description
1 polymer ?
#
loop_
_entity_poly.entity_id
_entity_poly.type
_entity_poly.pdbx_seq_one_letter_code
_entity_poly.pdbx_strand_id
1 'polypeptide(L)'
;MAEQDKAEQPEQPEKVEKPEKPEQTPMQRALPGLLVAGSLGGVGIVMVSLLSLAPQVDDGSESLAAAKTEPTKVEVANAGAFVLPATVGPGGENVPLTAARLDAPPPLAAAPFVSPFTPPKTKTAKAKAKPIRIKIPKIKVNAPIGAVGMTKGELGVPPLSKPGLTGWYNGAPLPGEIGPAVINGHVSTRKGPAVFERLRELSKGDQIYVYRSDKKVARFTVSGIEQAGKTSFPTSRVYGSTNDSQLRLITCGGVFNSKAHSYTDNIIVYATLSKKKG
;
A
#
# COMPACT_ATOMS: atom_id res chain seq x y z
N MET A 1 12.22 80.39 43.89
CA MET A 1 13.44 80.54 43.07
C MET A 1 13.95 79.13 42.78
N ALA A 2 13.55 78.51 41.67
CA ALA A 2 14.10 78.66 40.31
C ALA A 2 15.54 78.10 40.21
N GLU A 3 15.71 76.97 39.50
CA GLU A 3 16.71 76.72 38.44
C GLU A 3 16.62 75.22 38.04
N GLN A 4 15.80 74.86 37.06
CA GLN A 4 16.16 74.58 35.65
C GLN A 4 16.48 73.10 35.34
N ASP A 5 15.51 72.49 34.65
CA ASP A 5 15.65 71.38 33.71
C ASP A 5 16.86 71.55 32.79
N LYS A 6 17.63 70.47 32.61
CA LYS A 6 18.42 70.27 31.39
C LYS A 6 18.05 68.92 30.79
N ALA A 7 17.26 69.01 29.74
CA ALA A 7 16.80 67.90 28.91
C ALA A 7 17.98 67.16 28.27
N GLU A 8 17.99 65.84 28.44
CA GLU A 8 18.77 64.89 27.67
C GLU A 8 18.20 64.84 26.24
N GLN A 9 19.01 65.20 25.24
CA GLN A 9 18.63 65.08 23.83
C GLN A 9 18.78 63.62 23.37
N PRO A 10 17.85 63.08 22.56
CA PRO A 10 17.92 61.73 22.04
C PRO A 10 18.92 61.63 20.87
N GLU A 11 19.82 60.64 20.94
CA GLU A 11 20.67 60.21 19.82
C GLU A 11 19.81 59.78 18.62
N GLN A 12 20.11 60.36 17.46
CA GLN A 12 19.49 60.00 16.19
C GLN A 12 20.09 58.71 15.63
N PRO A 13 19.29 57.87 14.95
CA PRO A 13 19.72 56.57 14.46
C PRO A 13 20.62 56.68 13.23
N GLU A 14 21.77 56.00 13.30
CA GLU A 14 22.69 55.81 12.18
C GLU A 14 22.03 54.98 11.07
N LYS A 15 21.96 55.59 9.89
CA LYS A 15 21.30 55.10 8.68
C LYS A 15 22.17 54.02 8.02
N VAL A 16 21.91 52.75 8.32
CA VAL A 16 22.55 51.63 7.61
C VAL A 16 22.00 51.55 6.19
N GLU A 17 22.90 51.82 5.25
CA GLU A 17 22.69 51.88 3.81
C GLU A 17 22.40 50.48 3.23
N LYS A 18 21.37 50.43 2.38
CA LYS A 18 20.86 49.24 1.70
C LYS A 18 21.69 48.99 0.44
N PRO A 19 22.24 47.79 0.20
CA PRO A 19 22.96 47.54 -1.04
C PRO A 19 22.00 47.49 -2.23
N GLU A 20 22.33 48.30 -3.24
CA GLU A 20 21.62 48.48 -4.50
C GLU A 20 21.64 47.21 -5.37
N LYS A 21 20.54 47.06 -6.10
CA LYS A 21 20.28 46.05 -7.12
C LYS A 21 20.86 46.57 -8.45
N PRO A 22 21.63 45.79 -9.23
CA PRO A 22 22.00 46.22 -10.55
C PRO A 22 20.79 46.13 -11.49
N GLU A 23 20.43 47.26 -12.07
CA GLU A 23 19.43 47.45 -13.12
C GLU A 23 20.11 48.14 -14.30
N GLN A 24 20.00 47.57 -15.51
CA GLN A 24 20.16 48.16 -16.85
C GLN A 24 20.23 47.00 -17.89
N THR A 25 19.54 46.96 -19.04
CA THR A 25 18.56 47.82 -19.74
C THR A 25 17.99 46.99 -20.94
N PRO A 26 16.96 47.47 -21.67
CA PRO A 26 16.00 46.67 -22.45
C PRO A 26 16.25 46.63 -23.97
N MET A 27 15.36 45.90 -24.67
CA MET A 27 15.19 45.73 -26.13
C MET A 27 16.13 44.68 -26.76
N GLN A 28 15.71 43.70 -27.57
CA GLN A 28 14.65 43.73 -28.58
C GLN A 28 14.39 42.30 -29.14
N ARG A 29 13.11 42.02 -29.44
CA ARG A 29 12.58 41.27 -30.62
C ARG A 29 12.80 39.75 -30.82
N ALA A 30 11.63 39.09 -30.91
CA ALA A 30 11.13 38.32 -32.07
C ALA A 30 11.35 36.78 -32.18
N LEU A 31 10.18 36.09 -32.10
CA LEU A 31 9.68 34.93 -32.87
C LEU A 31 10.27 33.50 -32.69
N PRO A 32 9.45 32.45 -32.96
CA PRO A 32 9.67 31.06 -32.55
C PRO A 32 10.40 30.24 -33.63
N GLY A 33 11.34 29.42 -33.18
CA GLY A 33 12.12 28.50 -34.02
C GLY A 33 11.73 27.04 -33.79
N LEU A 34 11.05 26.49 -34.79
CA LEU A 34 10.89 25.06 -35.10
C LEU A 34 12.26 24.40 -35.33
N LEU A 35 12.39 23.11 -34.98
CA LEU A 35 13.21 22.02 -35.57
C LEU A 35 14.08 21.22 -34.59
N VAL A 36 14.37 19.99 -35.06
CA VAL A 36 15.26 18.92 -34.55
C VAL A 36 14.53 17.87 -33.69
N ALA A 37 14.48 16.59 -34.03
CA ALA A 37 14.94 15.85 -35.20
C ALA A 37 14.18 14.52 -35.27
N GLY A 38 13.74 14.15 -36.49
CA GLY A 38 13.33 12.79 -36.80
C GLY A 38 14.58 11.94 -37.11
N SER A 39 14.75 10.85 -36.37
CA SER A 39 15.77 9.83 -36.66
C SER A 39 15.18 8.76 -37.57
N LEU A 40 15.71 8.72 -38.80
CA LEU A 40 15.60 7.65 -39.78
C LEU A 40 16.34 6.36 -39.35
N GLY A 41 15.91 5.24 -39.92
CA GLY A 41 16.68 4.01 -40.12
C GLY A 41 15.97 2.81 -39.47
N GLY A 42 15.36 1.85 -40.18
CA GLY A 42 15.65 1.35 -41.51
C GLY A 42 16.08 -0.10 -41.38
N VAL A 43 15.16 -1.05 -41.54
CA VAL A 43 15.48 -2.46 -41.81
C VAL A 43 14.51 -2.92 -42.89
N GLY A 44 15.04 -3.06 -44.11
CA GLY A 44 14.33 -3.61 -45.24
C GLY A 44 14.10 -5.11 -45.05
N ILE A 45 12.88 -5.55 -45.30
CA ILE A 45 12.57 -6.97 -45.46
C ILE A 45 12.64 -7.26 -46.95
N VAL A 46 13.68 -8.02 -47.32
CA VAL A 46 13.90 -8.56 -48.66
C VAL A 46 12.88 -9.67 -48.91
N MET A 47 12.17 -9.53 -50.03
CA MET A 47 11.31 -10.53 -50.65
C MET A 47 12.12 -11.77 -51.04
N VAL A 48 11.70 -12.96 -50.60
CA VAL A 48 11.88 -14.20 -51.37
C VAL A 48 10.66 -15.09 -51.16
N SER A 49 9.72 -15.00 -52.10
CA SER A 49 8.73 -16.04 -52.35
C SER A 49 9.42 -17.18 -53.10
N LEU A 50 9.52 -18.35 -52.46
CA LEU A 50 9.88 -19.59 -53.14
C LEU A 50 8.73 -20.58 -53.05
N LEU A 51 8.21 -20.85 -54.25
CA LEU A 51 7.17 -21.78 -54.62
C LEU A 51 7.76 -23.20 -54.71
N SER A 52 7.08 -24.16 -54.10
CA SER A 52 6.96 -25.60 -54.41
C SER A 52 8.22 -26.48 -54.59
N LEU A 53 8.27 -27.60 -53.85
CA LEU A 53 8.36 -29.00 -54.34
C LEU A 53 8.72 -29.97 -53.21
N ALA A 54 7.76 -30.78 -52.73
CA ALA A 54 7.96 -32.16 -52.22
C ALA A 54 6.59 -32.79 -51.84
N PRO A 55 6.45 -34.14 -51.86
CA PRO A 55 5.25 -34.80 -52.36
C PRO A 55 4.24 -35.26 -51.30
N GLN A 56 3.06 -35.55 -51.86
CA GLN A 56 1.82 -36.10 -51.29
C GLN A 56 2.03 -37.34 -50.42
N VAL A 57 1.34 -37.35 -49.27
CA VAL A 57 0.95 -38.57 -48.55
C VAL A 57 -0.56 -38.50 -48.45
N ASP A 58 -1.23 -39.44 -49.12
CA ASP A 58 -2.68 -39.47 -49.31
C ASP A 58 -3.44 -39.86 -48.04
N ASP A 59 -4.67 -39.36 -48.00
CA ASP A 59 -5.57 -39.22 -46.87
C ASP A 59 -6.35 -40.50 -46.54
N GLY A 60 -6.28 -40.94 -45.28
CA GLY A 60 -7.29 -41.81 -44.68
C GLY A 60 -8.45 -40.97 -44.15
N SER A 61 -9.40 -40.66 -45.02
CA SER A 61 -10.68 -40.00 -44.69
C SER A 61 -11.41 -40.71 -43.54
N GLU A 62 -11.97 -39.94 -42.59
CA GLU A 62 -13.41 -40.05 -42.25
C GLU A 62 -14.00 -38.68 -41.87
N SER A 63 -15.01 -38.34 -42.67
CA SER A 63 -16.02 -37.29 -42.62
C SER A 63 -16.58 -36.93 -41.24
N LEU A 64 -16.58 -35.63 -40.91
CA LEU A 64 -17.49 -35.05 -39.91
C LEU A 64 -18.79 -34.62 -40.60
N ALA A 65 -19.77 -35.54 -40.63
CA ALA A 65 -21.14 -35.20 -40.95
C ALA A 65 -21.85 -34.67 -39.69
N ALA A 66 -22.52 -33.52 -39.85
CA ALA A 66 -23.35 -32.88 -38.83
C ALA A 66 -24.59 -33.72 -38.49
N ALA A 67 -24.91 -33.82 -37.19
CA ALA A 67 -26.22 -34.26 -36.72
C ALA A 67 -26.77 -33.27 -35.67
N LYS A 68 -28.03 -32.91 -35.87
CA LYS A 68 -28.81 -31.85 -35.22
C LYS A 68 -29.90 -32.52 -34.40
N THR A 69 -29.99 -32.35 -33.07
CA THR A 69 -31.23 -32.64 -32.29
C THR A 69 -31.27 -31.93 -30.92
N GLU A 70 -32.26 -31.04 -30.79
CA GLU A 70 -33.11 -30.58 -29.67
C GLU A 70 -32.71 -30.55 -28.16
N PRO A 71 -33.26 -29.59 -27.38
CA PRO A 71 -32.85 -29.32 -26.00
C PRO A 71 -33.42 -30.35 -25.02
N THR A 72 -32.53 -31.11 -24.37
CA THR A 72 -32.92 -32.03 -23.29
C THR A 72 -32.99 -31.27 -21.96
N LYS A 73 -34.17 -31.34 -21.34
CA LYS A 73 -34.51 -30.85 -20.00
C LYS A 73 -33.55 -31.46 -18.96
N VAL A 74 -32.75 -30.62 -18.29
CA VAL A 74 -31.86 -31.07 -17.19
C VAL A 74 -32.67 -31.08 -15.89
N GLU A 75 -32.95 -32.28 -15.39
CA GLU A 75 -33.45 -32.49 -14.03
C GLU A 75 -32.37 -32.18 -13.01
N VAL A 76 -32.75 -31.41 -11.99
CA VAL A 76 -31.90 -31.10 -10.84
C VAL A 76 -31.99 -32.27 -9.86
N ALA A 77 -30.88 -32.99 -9.68
CA ALA A 77 -30.71 -33.93 -8.57
C ALA A 77 -29.30 -33.79 -7.95
N ASN A 78 -29.29 -33.23 -6.74
CA ASN A 78 -28.31 -33.33 -5.67
C ASN A 78 -26.79 -33.25 -5.95
N ALA A 79 -26.26 -32.08 -5.61
CA ALA A 79 -25.05 -31.83 -4.80
C ALA A 79 -24.08 -32.98 -4.50
N GLY A 80 -22.86 -32.87 -5.01
CA GLY A 80 -21.71 -33.61 -4.49
C GLY A 80 -20.46 -33.48 -5.34
N ALA A 81 -19.40 -32.89 -4.77
CA ALA A 81 -18.02 -32.81 -5.27
C ALA A 81 -17.78 -32.03 -6.57
N PHE A 82 -17.50 -30.73 -6.44
CA PHE A 82 -16.75 -29.99 -7.45
C PHE A 82 -15.34 -30.59 -7.53
N VAL A 83 -15.02 -31.29 -8.61
CA VAL A 83 -13.64 -31.68 -8.92
C VAL A 83 -12.90 -30.41 -9.34
N LEU A 84 -12.12 -29.83 -8.42
CA LEU A 84 -11.24 -28.70 -8.75
C LEU A 84 -10.10 -29.20 -9.65
N PRO A 85 -9.80 -28.55 -10.78
CA PRO A 85 -8.61 -28.87 -11.56
C PRO A 85 -7.35 -28.67 -10.71
N ALA A 86 -6.43 -29.64 -10.75
CA ALA A 86 -5.24 -29.67 -9.93
C ALA A 86 -4.14 -28.75 -10.48
N THR A 87 -4.25 -27.44 -10.30
CA THR A 87 -3.16 -26.51 -10.65
C THR A 87 -3.08 -25.35 -9.67
N VAL A 88 -2.59 -25.63 -8.44
CA VAL A 88 -1.41 -25.01 -7.80
C VAL A 88 -1.36 -25.44 -6.33
N GLY A 89 -0.34 -26.22 -5.96
CA GLY A 89 0.03 -26.45 -4.56
C GLY A 89 1.01 -25.40 -4.06
N PRO A 90 1.37 -25.40 -2.76
CA PRO A 90 2.33 -24.44 -2.18
C PRO A 90 3.75 -24.49 -2.79
N GLY A 91 4.00 -25.41 -3.73
CA GLY A 91 5.25 -25.54 -4.49
C GLY A 91 5.22 -25.00 -5.93
N GLY A 92 4.11 -24.42 -6.40
CA GLY A 92 3.99 -23.89 -7.76
C GLY A 92 3.21 -24.78 -8.72
N GLU A 93 3.22 -24.39 -10.01
CA GLU A 93 2.51 -25.06 -11.11
C GLU A 93 3.01 -26.50 -11.29
N ASN A 94 2.10 -27.47 -11.37
CA ASN A 94 2.37 -28.92 -11.47
C ASN A 94 2.97 -29.62 -10.24
N VAL A 95 2.98 -28.99 -9.06
CA VAL A 95 3.32 -29.69 -7.80
C VAL A 95 2.06 -30.32 -7.19
N PRO A 96 2.00 -31.65 -6.96
CA PRO A 96 0.84 -32.29 -6.38
C PRO A 96 0.58 -31.79 -4.96
N LEU A 97 -0.69 -31.59 -4.61
CA LEU A 97 -1.10 -31.24 -3.26
C LEU A 97 -0.70 -32.38 -2.31
N THR A 98 0.12 -32.09 -1.31
CA THR A 98 0.41 -33.06 -0.25
C THR A 98 -0.83 -33.24 0.61
N ALA A 99 -1.25 -34.48 0.81
CA ALA A 99 -2.37 -34.79 1.70
C ALA A 99 -2.08 -34.24 3.12
N ALA A 100 -3.11 -33.68 3.76
CA ALA A 100 -3.02 -33.29 5.16
C ALA A 100 -2.73 -34.53 6.02
N ARG A 101 -1.97 -34.35 7.10
CA ARG A 101 -1.68 -35.45 8.02
C ARG A 101 -2.99 -35.96 8.65
N LEU A 102 -3.05 -37.26 8.92
CA LEU A 102 -4.23 -37.94 9.47
C LEU A 102 -4.65 -37.42 10.87
N ASP A 103 -3.73 -36.76 11.58
CA ASP A 103 -3.95 -36.13 12.88
C ASP A 103 -4.36 -34.65 12.77
N ALA A 104 -4.52 -34.11 11.55
CA ALA A 104 -5.01 -32.75 11.37
C ALA A 104 -6.48 -32.66 11.83
N PRO A 105 -6.84 -31.69 12.68
CA PRO A 105 -8.23 -31.47 13.06
C PRO A 105 -9.07 -31.17 11.82
N PRO A 106 -10.33 -31.67 11.74
CA PRO A 106 -11.17 -31.48 10.58
C PRO A 106 -11.33 -29.98 10.25
N PRO A 107 -11.38 -29.59 8.97
CA PRO A 107 -11.64 -28.21 8.60
C PRO A 107 -12.98 -27.77 9.21
N LEU A 108 -12.98 -26.67 9.96
CA LEU A 108 -14.22 -26.10 10.47
C LEU A 108 -15.19 -25.86 9.31
N ALA A 109 -16.47 -26.18 9.53
CA ALA A 109 -17.53 -25.92 8.57
C ALA A 109 -17.45 -24.46 8.07
N ALA A 110 -17.61 -24.27 6.76
CA ALA A 110 -17.68 -22.95 6.17
C ALA A 110 -18.79 -22.15 6.89
N ALA A 111 -18.40 -21.05 7.55
CA ALA A 111 -19.37 -20.16 8.16
C ALA A 111 -20.34 -19.66 7.08
N PRO A 112 -21.65 -19.51 7.40
CA PRO A 112 -22.61 -19.01 6.43
C PRO A 112 -22.18 -17.64 5.90
N PHE A 113 -22.43 -17.39 4.61
CA PHE A 113 -22.22 -16.11 3.96
C PHE A 113 -22.85 -14.99 4.81
N VAL A 114 -22.01 -14.14 5.39
CA VAL A 114 -22.46 -12.94 6.10
C VAL A 114 -22.74 -11.88 5.02
N SER A 115 -23.98 -11.41 4.96
CA SER A 115 -24.37 -10.28 4.09
C SER A 115 -23.41 -9.09 4.26
N PRO A 116 -23.16 -8.29 3.21
CA PRO A 116 -22.34 -7.08 3.34
C PRO A 116 -22.96 -6.16 4.40
N PHE A 117 -22.15 -5.79 5.39
CA PHE A 117 -22.53 -4.88 6.45
C PHE A 117 -22.91 -3.52 5.84
N THR A 118 -24.17 -3.12 6.01
CA THR A 118 -24.56 -1.72 5.84
C THR A 118 -24.13 -0.96 7.10
N PRO A 119 -23.24 0.03 7.01
CA PRO A 119 -22.83 0.78 8.18
C PRO A 119 -24.05 1.47 8.80
N PRO A 120 -24.25 1.39 10.13
CA PRO A 120 -25.34 2.09 10.79
C PRO A 120 -25.19 3.59 10.54
N LYS A 121 -26.25 4.22 10.03
CA LYS A 121 -26.37 5.69 10.01
C LYS A 121 -26.56 6.17 11.45
N THR A 122 -25.49 6.28 12.22
CA THR A 122 -25.54 6.94 13.53
C THR A 122 -25.73 8.44 13.33
N LYS A 123 -26.87 8.91 13.83
CA LYS A 123 -27.24 10.31 14.03
C LYS A 123 -26.17 11.03 14.88
N THR A 124 -26.07 12.34 14.63
CA THR A 124 -25.12 13.34 15.19
C THR A 124 -23.64 13.10 14.89
N ALA A 125 -23.11 13.91 13.95
CA ALA A 125 -21.68 14.01 13.64
C ALA A 125 -20.89 14.59 14.83
N LYS A 126 -20.67 13.78 15.87
CA LYS A 126 -19.48 13.94 16.70
C LYS A 126 -18.29 13.92 15.75
N ALA A 127 -17.38 14.89 15.88
CA ALA A 127 -16.14 14.89 15.11
C ALA A 127 -15.53 13.48 15.13
N LYS A 128 -15.46 12.82 13.98
CA LYS A 128 -14.95 11.45 13.88
C LYS A 128 -13.56 11.45 14.51
N ALA A 129 -13.39 10.68 15.58
CA ALA A 129 -12.11 10.57 16.25
C ALA A 129 -11.05 10.10 15.25
N LYS A 130 -9.80 10.53 15.43
CA LYS A 130 -8.68 10.16 14.57
C LYS A 130 -7.49 9.68 15.40
N PRO A 131 -6.65 8.77 14.87
CA PRO A 131 -5.42 8.42 15.53
C PRO A 131 -4.44 9.60 15.40
N ILE A 132 -3.75 9.93 16.50
CA ILE A 132 -2.88 11.12 16.57
C ILE A 132 -1.43 10.75 16.87
N ARG A 133 -1.18 9.60 17.52
CA ARG A 133 0.16 9.18 17.92
C ARG A 133 0.25 7.67 18.08
N ILE A 134 1.34 7.07 17.63
CA ILE A 134 1.67 5.66 17.80
C ILE A 134 2.89 5.52 18.70
N LYS A 135 2.85 4.55 19.62
CA LYS A 135 3.99 4.13 20.43
C LYS A 135 4.23 2.65 20.31
N ILE A 136 5.49 2.27 20.12
CA ILE A 136 5.94 0.88 20.05
C ILE A 136 7.22 0.76 20.88
N PRO A 137 7.12 0.43 22.17
CA PRO A 137 8.26 0.50 23.10
C PRO A 137 9.47 -0.33 22.68
N LYS A 138 9.24 -1.56 22.20
CA LYS A 138 10.29 -2.51 21.79
C LYS A 138 11.29 -1.90 20.80
N ILE A 139 10.79 -1.11 19.86
CA ILE A 139 11.59 -0.49 18.79
C ILE A 139 11.77 1.02 18.98
N LYS A 140 11.44 1.54 20.18
CA LYS A 140 11.57 2.96 20.56
C LYS A 140 10.79 3.93 19.66
N VAL A 141 9.70 3.48 19.03
CA VAL A 141 8.84 4.35 18.21
C VAL A 141 7.91 5.16 19.10
N ASN A 142 7.89 6.46 18.85
CA ASN A 142 6.97 7.40 19.47
C ASN A 142 6.66 8.55 18.50
N ALA A 143 5.69 8.36 17.62
CA ALA A 143 5.54 9.15 16.40
C ALA A 143 4.14 9.75 16.23
N PRO A 144 4.02 10.96 15.65
CA PRO A 144 2.73 11.49 15.21
C PRO A 144 2.13 10.63 14.09
N ILE A 145 0.80 10.63 14.02
CA ILE A 145 0.02 9.99 12.95
C ILE A 145 -0.70 11.09 12.16
N GLY A 146 -0.40 11.19 10.87
CA GLY A 146 -1.16 11.96 9.89
C GLY A 146 -2.21 11.10 9.19
N ALA A 147 -3.02 11.71 8.32
CA ALA A 147 -3.93 10.99 7.45
C ALA A 147 -3.34 10.86 6.05
N VAL A 148 -3.52 9.69 5.44
CA VAL A 148 -3.22 9.43 4.04
C VAL A 148 -4.47 8.85 3.36
N GLY A 149 -4.65 9.19 2.10
CA GLY A 149 -5.73 8.67 1.26
C GLY A 149 -5.24 7.54 0.35
N MET A 150 -6.11 7.13 -0.56
CA MET A 150 -5.77 6.23 -1.66
C MET A 150 -5.83 7.00 -2.97
N THR A 151 -4.88 6.78 -3.87
CA THR A 151 -4.84 7.46 -5.17
C THR A 151 -4.47 6.43 -6.23
N LYS A 152 -5.33 6.27 -7.26
CA LYS A 152 -5.14 5.28 -8.33
C LYS A 152 -4.93 3.84 -7.82
N GLY A 153 -5.60 3.48 -6.73
CA GLY A 153 -5.47 2.15 -6.12
C GLY A 153 -4.22 1.95 -5.25
N GLU A 154 -3.41 2.99 -5.03
CA GLU A 154 -2.24 2.94 -4.14
C GLU A 154 -2.47 3.73 -2.86
N LEU A 155 -2.03 3.18 -1.74
CA LEU A 155 -2.07 3.85 -0.45
C LEU A 155 -1.03 4.98 -0.41
N GLY A 156 -1.47 6.20 -0.12
CA GLY A 156 -0.58 7.34 0.05
C GLY A 156 0.41 7.11 1.21
N VAL A 157 1.61 7.69 1.08
CA VAL A 157 2.66 7.62 2.11
C VAL A 157 2.90 9.01 2.72
N PRO A 158 3.33 9.10 3.99
CA PRO A 158 3.75 10.36 4.59
C PRO A 158 4.87 11.04 3.77
N PRO A 159 4.99 12.38 3.81
CA PRO A 159 6.05 13.08 3.09
C PRO A 159 7.44 12.68 3.60
N LEU A 160 8.37 12.41 2.69
CA LEU A 160 9.77 12.07 3.01
C LEU A 160 10.51 13.18 3.77
N SER A 161 10.04 14.43 3.71
CA SER A 161 10.55 15.55 4.50
C SER A 161 10.26 15.41 6.00
N LYS A 162 9.37 14.49 6.40
CA LYS A 162 9.02 14.20 7.80
C LYS A 162 9.28 12.73 8.13
N PRO A 163 10.55 12.30 8.27
CA PRO A 163 10.92 10.89 8.49
C PRO A 163 10.31 10.28 9.75
N GLY A 164 9.96 11.10 10.75
CA GLY A 164 9.29 10.69 11.99
C GLY A 164 7.76 10.59 11.91
N LEU A 165 7.14 10.88 10.76
CA LEU A 165 5.68 10.90 10.60
C LEU A 165 5.17 9.56 10.07
N THR A 166 4.10 9.06 10.68
CA THR A 166 3.33 7.91 10.18
C THR A 166 2.04 8.37 9.53
N GLY A 167 1.47 7.54 8.64
CA GLY A 167 0.24 7.84 7.91
C GLY A 167 -0.82 6.77 8.18
N TRP A 168 -1.95 7.17 8.72
CA TRP A 168 -3.12 6.29 8.82
C TRP A 168 -3.99 6.42 7.57
N TYR A 169 -4.37 5.29 7.00
CA TYR A 169 -5.32 5.26 5.88
C TYR A 169 -6.71 5.71 6.37
N ASN A 170 -7.17 6.87 5.91
CA ASN A 170 -8.43 7.47 6.38
C ASN A 170 -9.70 6.75 5.90
N GLY A 171 -9.57 5.79 4.98
CA GLY A 171 -10.65 4.87 4.57
C GLY A 171 -10.73 3.60 5.41
N ALA A 172 -9.73 3.33 6.27
CA ALA A 172 -9.73 2.18 7.17
C ALA A 172 -10.53 2.46 8.46
N PRO A 173 -11.00 1.41 9.17
CA PRO A 173 -11.49 1.52 10.54
C PRO A 173 -10.55 2.30 11.45
N LEU A 174 -11.12 3.00 12.43
CA LEU A 174 -10.34 3.70 13.44
C LEU A 174 -9.69 2.66 14.38
N PRO A 175 -8.43 2.83 14.80
CA PRO A 175 -7.79 1.88 15.71
C PRO A 175 -8.63 1.61 16.98
N GLY A 176 -8.97 0.34 17.22
CA GLY A 176 -9.86 -0.11 18.29
C GLY A 176 -11.29 -0.40 17.86
N GLU A 177 -11.68 -0.05 16.63
CA GLU A 177 -12.93 -0.48 16.00
C GLU A 177 -12.74 -1.82 15.25
N ILE A 178 -13.85 -2.49 14.95
CA ILE A 178 -13.87 -3.75 14.20
C ILE A 178 -13.27 -3.52 12.79
N GLY A 179 -12.44 -4.46 12.35
CA GLY A 179 -11.72 -4.39 11.08
C GLY A 179 -10.26 -3.94 11.23
N PRO A 180 -9.49 -3.94 10.12
CA PRO A 180 -8.08 -3.58 10.14
C PRO A 180 -7.88 -2.06 10.02
N ALA A 181 -7.34 -1.43 11.05
CA ALA A 181 -6.72 -0.12 10.89
C ALA A 181 -5.34 -0.26 10.20
N VAL A 182 -5.03 0.60 9.24
CA VAL A 182 -3.76 0.53 8.49
C VAL A 182 -2.93 1.79 8.71
N ILE A 183 -1.69 1.63 9.18
CA ILE A 183 -0.74 2.71 9.40
C ILE A 183 0.57 2.39 8.67
N ASN A 184 1.05 3.31 7.83
CA ASN A 184 2.32 3.18 7.13
C ASN A 184 3.35 4.22 7.59
N GLY A 185 4.61 3.96 7.26
CA GLY A 185 5.72 4.85 7.57
C GLY A 185 6.98 4.43 6.81
N HIS A 186 7.90 5.38 6.64
CA HIS A 186 9.16 5.12 5.93
C HIS A 186 10.11 4.25 6.77
N VAL A 187 10.85 3.39 6.08
CA VAL A 187 11.97 2.63 6.66
C VAL A 187 13.23 3.49 6.73
N SER A 188 13.46 4.32 5.70
CA SER A 188 14.62 5.20 5.60
C SER A 188 14.29 6.40 4.70
N THR A 189 15.18 7.39 4.74
CA THR A 189 15.24 8.51 3.81
C THR A 189 16.68 8.65 3.31
N ARG A 190 16.90 9.56 2.35
CA ARG A 190 18.26 9.91 1.91
C ARG A 190 19.17 10.41 3.03
N LYS A 191 18.60 10.88 4.14
CA LYS A 191 19.34 11.42 5.30
C LYS A 191 19.58 10.37 6.41
N GLY A 192 19.05 9.15 6.26
CA GLY A 192 19.20 8.09 7.25
C GLY A 192 17.90 7.39 7.63
N PRO A 193 17.90 6.62 8.73
CA PRO A 193 16.74 5.88 9.26
C PRO A 193 15.48 6.73 9.42
N ALA A 194 14.31 6.10 9.25
CA ALA A 194 13.00 6.73 9.46
C ALA A 194 12.17 6.00 10.52
N VAL A 195 10.92 6.43 10.72
CA VAL A 195 10.07 6.01 11.85
C VAL A 195 9.90 4.50 11.98
N PHE A 196 9.86 3.76 10.88
CA PHE A 196 9.67 2.31 10.87
C PHE A 196 10.91 1.55 10.43
N GLU A 197 12.10 2.15 10.55
CA GLU A 197 13.37 1.49 10.25
C GLU A 197 13.49 0.12 10.94
N ARG A 198 13.09 0.05 12.21
CA ARG A 198 13.21 -1.16 13.05
C ARG A 198 11.97 -2.03 13.08
N LEU A 199 11.00 -1.82 12.18
CA LEU A 199 9.70 -2.52 12.25
C LEU A 199 9.84 -4.05 12.17
N ARG A 200 10.85 -4.53 11.42
CA ARG A 200 11.21 -5.96 11.28
C ARG A 200 11.67 -6.62 12.59
N GLU A 201 12.06 -5.84 13.60
CA GLU A 201 12.55 -6.35 14.88
C GLU A 201 11.43 -6.66 15.88
N LEU A 202 10.17 -6.37 15.52
CA LEU A 202 9.03 -6.77 16.33
C LEU A 202 8.88 -8.29 16.34
N SER A 203 8.12 -8.80 17.29
CA SER A 203 7.79 -10.21 17.41
C SER A 203 6.41 -10.39 18.02
N LYS A 204 5.82 -11.58 17.82
CA LYS A 204 4.54 -11.93 18.43
C LYS A 204 4.58 -11.68 19.94
N GLY A 205 3.56 -11.00 20.46
CA GLY A 205 3.48 -10.59 21.88
C GLY A 205 3.91 -9.14 22.15
N ASP A 206 4.65 -8.50 21.24
CA ASP A 206 5.03 -7.08 21.40
C ASP A 206 3.82 -6.16 21.40
N GLN A 207 3.94 -5.04 22.10
CA GLN A 207 2.84 -4.12 22.37
C GLN A 207 2.92 -2.87 21.50
N ILE A 208 1.79 -2.50 20.91
CA ILE A 208 1.61 -1.28 20.11
C ILE A 208 0.47 -0.48 20.74
N TYR A 209 0.68 0.83 20.91
CA TYR A 209 -0.31 1.73 21.47
C TYR A 209 -0.65 2.81 20.46
N VAL A 210 -1.94 2.97 20.16
CA VAL A 210 -2.43 4.04 19.29
C VAL A 210 -3.32 4.98 20.09
N TYR A 211 -2.85 6.22 20.23
CA TYR A 211 -3.56 7.30 20.92
C TYR A 211 -4.49 7.98 19.93
N ARG A 212 -5.73 8.22 20.36
CA ARG A 212 -6.80 8.82 19.57
C ARG A 212 -7.14 10.22 20.08
N SER A 213 -7.69 11.05 19.21
CA SER A 213 -8.15 12.41 19.53
C SER A 213 -9.31 12.45 20.53
N ASP A 214 -10.03 11.34 20.72
CA ASP A 214 -11.07 11.17 21.74
C ASP A 214 -10.51 10.75 23.11
N LYS A 215 -9.21 10.91 23.32
CA LYS A 215 -8.47 10.55 24.54
C LYS A 215 -8.45 9.04 24.86
N LYS A 216 -8.93 8.19 23.95
CA LYS A 216 -8.80 6.73 24.08
C LYS A 216 -7.42 6.26 23.61
N VAL A 217 -7.00 5.11 24.14
CA VAL A 217 -5.79 4.40 23.70
C VAL A 217 -6.19 2.99 23.30
N ALA A 218 -5.97 2.65 22.03
CA ALA A 218 -6.12 1.29 21.54
C ALA A 218 -4.78 0.57 21.72
N ARG A 219 -4.77 -0.51 22.51
CA ARG A 219 -3.60 -1.32 22.79
C ARG A 219 -3.66 -2.59 21.97
N PHE A 220 -2.71 -2.81 21.09
CA PHE A 220 -2.61 -3.99 20.24
C PHE A 220 -1.44 -4.87 20.68
N THR A 221 -1.61 -6.17 20.49
CA THR A 221 -0.54 -7.17 20.64
C THR A 221 -0.20 -7.71 19.26
N VAL A 222 1.08 -7.70 18.90
CA VAL A 222 1.57 -8.25 17.63
C VAL A 222 1.23 -9.73 17.57
N SER A 223 0.58 -10.15 16.48
CA SER A 223 0.18 -11.53 16.22
C SER A 223 1.10 -12.20 15.20
N GLY A 224 1.72 -11.44 14.29
CA GLY A 224 2.65 -11.97 13.29
C GLY A 224 3.30 -10.87 12.45
N ILE A 225 4.31 -11.26 11.67
CA ILE A 225 5.04 -10.40 10.75
C ILE A 225 5.21 -11.14 9.43
N GLU A 226 5.00 -10.45 8.32
CA GLU A 226 5.15 -10.97 6.97
C GLU A 226 6.04 -10.02 6.16
N GLN A 227 7.02 -10.57 5.45
CA GLN A 227 7.75 -9.86 4.40
C GLN A 227 7.19 -10.31 3.06
N ALA A 228 6.68 -9.38 2.27
CA ALA A 228 6.05 -9.68 0.99
C ALA A 228 6.62 -8.79 -0.11
N GLY A 229 6.93 -9.39 -1.26
CA GLY A 229 7.34 -8.66 -2.45
C GLY A 229 6.25 -7.66 -2.88
N LYS A 230 6.64 -6.54 -3.48
CA LYS A 230 5.67 -5.54 -3.94
C LYS A 230 4.66 -6.07 -4.96
N THR A 231 5.05 -7.05 -5.78
CA THR A 231 4.18 -7.70 -6.77
C THR A 231 3.28 -8.79 -6.19
N SER A 232 3.62 -9.32 -5.01
CA SER A 232 2.88 -10.36 -4.30
C SER A 232 2.28 -9.85 -2.98
N PHE A 233 2.07 -8.53 -2.88
CA PHE A 233 1.56 -7.90 -1.68
C PHE A 233 0.19 -8.49 -1.28
N PRO A 234 -0.01 -8.95 -0.03
CA PRO A 234 -1.21 -9.66 0.39
C PRO A 234 -2.38 -8.71 0.65
N THR A 235 -2.89 -8.06 -0.41
CA THR A 235 -3.93 -7.02 -0.37
C THR A 235 -5.16 -7.45 0.43
N SER A 236 -5.66 -8.67 0.21
CA SER A 236 -6.82 -9.19 0.96
C SER A 236 -6.54 -9.32 2.46
N ARG A 237 -5.35 -9.80 2.86
CA ARG A 237 -4.98 -9.95 4.28
C ARG A 237 -4.75 -8.59 4.97
N VAL A 238 -4.32 -7.58 4.21
CA VAL A 238 -4.01 -6.24 4.72
C VAL A 238 -5.27 -5.37 4.83
N TYR A 239 -6.09 -5.34 3.78
CA TYR A 239 -7.22 -4.42 3.67
C TYR A 239 -8.59 -5.08 3.83
N GLY A 240 -8.66 -6.41 3.75
CA GLY A 240 -9.92 -7.16 3.88
C GLY A 240 -10.52 -7.06 5.28
N SER A 241 -11.85 -7.06 5.34
CA SER A 241 -12.61 -6.97 6.59
C SER A 241 -12.28 -8.10 7.57
N THR A 242 -12.33 -7.79 8.87
CA THR A 242 -12.14 -8.75 9.96
C THR A 242 -13.24 -8.57 11.00
N ASN A 243 -13.58 -9.63 11.73
CA ASN A 243 -14.64 -9.61 12.74
C ASN A 243 -14.17 -9.07 14.11
N ASP A 244 -12.86 -8.92 14.28
CA ASP A 244 -12.20 -8.35 15.44
C ASP A 244 -11.47 -7.05 15.08
N SER A 245 -11.06 -6.30 16.10
CA SER A 245 -10.28 -5.08 15.91
C SER A 245 -8.81 -5.41 15.67
N GLN A 246 -8.30 -5.04 14.50
CA GLN A 246 -6.94 -5.36 14.08
C GLN A 246 -6.17 -4.11 13.65
N LEU A 247 -4.84 -4.23 13.64
CA LEU A 247 -3.91 -3.22 13.19
C LEU A 247 -2.93 -3.85 12.19
N ARG A 248 -2.63 -3.09 11.13
CA ARG A 248 -1.57 -3.37 10.15
C ARG A 248 -0.57 -2.22 10.20
N LEU A 249 0.69 -2.53 10.46
CA LEU A 249 1.79 -1.58 10.25
C LEU A 249 2.56 -1.98 8.99
N ILE A 250 2.83 -1.03 8.12
CA ILE A 250 3.48 -1.30 6.83
C ILE A 250 4.68 -0.38 6.66
N THR A 251 5.81 -0.94 6.25
CA THR A 251 6.96 -0.18 5.77
C THR A 251 7.64 -0.89 4.61
N CYS A 252 8.46 -0.16 3.86
CA CYS A 252 9.31 -0.73 2.82
C CYS A 252 10.34 -1.71 3.43
N GLY A 253 10.64 -2.81 2.75
CA GLY A 253 11.55 -3.85 3.20
C GLY A 253 12.30 -4.54 2.06
N GLY A 254 13.09 -5.57 2.38
CA GLY A 254 13.91 -6.26 1.38
C GLY A 254 15.08 -5.42 0.88
N VAL A 255 15.60 -5.78 -0.29
CA VAL A 255 16.79 -5.15 -0.87
C VAL A 255 16.43 -3.79 -1.47
N PHE A 256 17.29 -2.79 -1.28
CA PHE A 256 17.14 -1.52 -1.98
C PHE A 256 17.60 -1.66 -3.43
N ASN A 257 16.69 -1.47 -4.38
CA ASN A 257 17.00 -1.43 -5.81
C ASN A 257 17.38 0.01 -6.19
N SER A 258 18.67 0.25 -6.40
CA SER A 258 19.20 1.57 -6.77
C SER A 258 18.70 2.08 -8.13
N LYS A 259 18.42 1.20 -9.09
CA LYS A 259 17.91 1.58 -10.41
C LYS A 259 16.47 2.10 -10.31
N ALA A 260 15.63 1.36 -9.58
CA ALA A 260 14.23 1.72 -9.34
C ALA A 260 14.04 2.73 -8.19
N HIS A 261 15.12 3.11 -7.49
CA HIS A 261 15.10 3.94 -6.28
C HIS A 261 14.07 3.47 -5.24
N SER A 262 13.88 2.16 -5.10
CA SER A 262 12.85 1.60 -4.24
C SER A 262 13.24 0.25 -3.67
N TYR A 263 12.70 -0.04 -2.50
CA TYR A 263 12.79 -1.35 -1.86
C TYR A 263 11.98 -2.40 -2.63
N THR A 264 12.44 -3.66 -2.66
CA THR A 264 11.73 -4.72 -3.40
C THR A 264 10.46 -5.19 -2.69
N ASP A 265 10.42 -5.08 -1.36
CA ASP A 265 9.42 -5.72 -0.53
C ASP A 265 8.75 -4.72 0.41
N ASN A 266 7.77 -5.21 1.16
CA ASN A 266 7.19 -4.57 2.33
C ASN A 266 7.31 -5.48 3.54
N ILE A 267 7.53 -4.89 4.71
CA ILE A 267 7.33 -5.54 6.00
C ILE A 267 5.95 -5.16 6.51
N ILE A 268 5.16 -6.17 6.86
CA ILE A 268 3.80 -6.03 7.36
C ILE A 268 3.73 -6.64 8.75
N VAL A 269 3.36 -5.83 9.73
CA VAL A 269 3.11 -6.30 11.09
C VAL A 269 1.61 -6.40 11.30
N TYR A 270 1.16 -7.59 11.72
CA TYR A 270 -0.21 -7.88 12.10
C TYR A 270 -0.33 -7.81 13.60
N ALA A 271 -1.35 -7.11 14.10
CA ALA A 271 -1.63 -7.04 15.52
C ALA A 271 -3.14 -7.04 15.78
N THR A 272 -3.54 -7.61 16.92
CA THR A 272 -4.95 -7.71 17.35
C THR A 272 -5.15 -6.88 18.61
N LEU A 273 -6.33 -6.29 18.79
CA LEU A 273 -6.65 -5.52 19.98
C LEU A 273 -6.46 -6.40 21.23
N SER A 274 -5.74 -5.88 22.21
CA SER A 274 -5.43 -6.60 23.44
C SER A 274 -6.68 -6.68 24.29
N LYS A 275 -6.94 -7.86 24.87
CA LYS A 275 -7.98 -8.02 25.88
C LYS A 275 -7.69 -7.07 27.05
N LYS A 276 -8.71 -6.38 27.56
CA LYS A 276 -8.57 -5.70 28.87
C LYS A 276 -8.25 -6.77 29.90
N LYS A 277 -7.24 -6.52 30.75
CA LYS A 277 -7.16 -7.27 32.01
C LYS A 277 -8.41 -6.87 32.81
N GLY A 278 -9.22 -7.87 33.16
CA GLY A 278 -10.33 -7.72 34.09
C GLY A 278 -9.83 -7.40 35.48
#